data_AF-A0A1B8A7Z2-F1
#
_entry.id   AF-A0A1B8A7Z2-F1
#
_cell.length_a   1.000
_cell.length_b   1.000
_cell.length_c   1.000
_cell.angle_alpha   90.00
_cell.angle_beta   90.00
_cell.angle_gamma   90.00
#
_symmetry.space_group_name_H-M   'P 1'
#
loop_
_entity.id
_entity.type
_entity.pdbx_description
1 polymer ?
#
loop_
_entity_poly.entity_id
_entity_poly.type
_entity_poly.pdbx_seq_one_letter_code
_entity_poly.pdbx_strand_id
1 'polypeptide(L)'
;MSQSSNKARILLALQALQNDSNLSLRRAAEIYKVGRMQLWRRHNGIQSRRDSGPNSRRLSDLEEQTVVQFIINLYFQGFASRQRFVEETANSLLADRDTSPVGKRWAYNFVKRQPELKTRIFRRYDYQRAKCEDPAIIRGWFRLVQNTIAKYSIQSGDIWNFDETGFMMGLIQSGMVVTGSERQGRPKSVQPGNREWITAIPAINAEGQSIPPFIISSGQYHVNWYRESNLPADWVIATSQNGWTNNELGLEWLRHFNRLTAKRSVSLYRLLILDGH
;
A
#
# COMPACT_ATOMS: atom_id res chain seq x y z
N MET A 1 21.01 32.24 -17.75
CA MET A 1 22.35 31.78 -17.29
C MET A 1 23.24 32.85 -16.63
N SER A 2 22.87 34.13 -16.52
CA SER A 2 23.77 35.18 -15.96
C SER A 2 23.82 35.32 -14.42
N GLN A 3 22.86 34.76 -13.69
CA GLN A 3 22.71 35.00 -12.24
C GLN A 3 23.72 34.25 -11.35
N SER A 4 24.21 33.09 -11.80
CA SER A 4 25.26 32.34 -11.10
C SER A 4 26.58 33.13 -11.04
N SER A 5 26.92 33.80 -12.14
CA SER A 5 28.12 34.64 -12.29
C SER A 5 28.13 35.82 -11.30
N ASN A 6 26.97 36.42 -11.01
CA ASN A 6 26.92 37.58 -10.11
C ASN A 6 27.08 37.19 -8.63
N LYS A 7 26.49 36.07 -8.18
CA LYS A 7 26.68 35.58 -6.81
C LYS A 7 28.14 35.22 -6.52
N ALA A 8 28.81 34.55 -7.46
CA ALA A 8 30.22 34.19 -7.33
C ALA A 8 31.12 35.44 -7.21
N ARG A 9 30.88 36.47 -8.03
CA ARG A 9 31.61 37.76 -7.95
C ARG A 9 31.44 38.48 -6.62
N ILE A 10 30.25 38.41 -6.03
CA ILE A 10 29.98 38.98 -4.70
C ILE A 10 30.77 38.24 -3.62
N LEU A 11 30.83 36.91 -3.67
CA LEU A 11 31.60 36.12 -2.70
C LEU A 11 33.10 36.43 -2.79
N LEU A 12 33.64 36.51 -4.01
CA LEU A 12 35.04 36.90 -4.24
C LEU A 12 35.33 38.32 -3.74
N ALA A 13 34.40 39.27 -3.94
CA ALA A 13 34.54 40.63 -3.45
C ALA A 13 34.51 40.72 -1.91
N LEU A 14 33.69 39.90 -1.24
CA LEU A 14 33.66 39.83 0.23
C LEU A 14 34.95 39.22 0.79
N GLN A 15 35.47 38.17 0.16
CA GLN A 15 36.73 37.54 0.55
C GLN A 15 37.92 38.51 0.39
N ALA A 16 37.94 39.31 -0.69
CA ALA A 16 38.95 40.33 -0.89
C ALA A 16 38.89 41.45 0.19
N LEU A 17 37.69 41.87 0.59
CA LEU A 17 37.50 42.83 1.67
C LEU A 17 37.90 42.30 3.05
N GLN A 18 37.81 40.98 3.27
CA GLN A 18 38.29 40.33 4.50
C GLN A 18 39.82 40.19 4.51
N ASN A 19 40.44 39.95 3.36
CA ASN A 19 41.87 39.70 3.24
C ASN A 19 42.72 40.98 3.15
N ASP A 20 42.14 42.11 2.72
CA ASP A 20 42.84 43.39 2.59
C ASP A 20 42.10 44.50 3.35
N SER A 21 42.68 44.92 4.48
CA SER A 21 42.14 45.97 5.34
C SER A 21 42.19 47.37 4.72
N ASN A 22 42.98 47.58 3.65
CA ASN A 22 43.05 48.85 2.93
C ASN A 22 42.10 48.90 1.72
N LEU A 23 41.46 47.78 1.36
CA LEU A 23 40.55 47.71 0.23
C LEU A 23 39.20 48.34 0.60
N SER A 24 38.90 49.50 0.00
CA SER A 24 37.58 50.13 0.20
C SER A 24 36.46 49.34 -0.49
N LEU A 25 35.27 49.34 0.11
CA LEU A 25 34.07 48.69 -0.45
C LEU A 25 33.71 49.22 -1.85
N ARG A 26 33.99 50.50 -2.12
CA ARG A 26 33.83 51.11 -3.44
C ARG A 26 34.77 50.49 -4.46
N ARG A 27 36.04 50.34 -4.10
CA ARG A 27 37.07 49.78 -4.99
C ARG A 27 36.82 48.29 -5.26
N ALA A 28 36.44 47.52 -4.25
CA ALA A 28 36.04 46.13 -4.42
C ALA A 28 34.83 45.98 -5.37
N ALA A 29 33.82 46.85 -5.26
CA ALA A 29 32.67 46.82 -6.16
C ALA A 29 33.05 47.05 -7.64
N GLU A 30 34.00 47.97 -7.90
CA GLU A 30 34.53 48.24 -9.24
C GLU A 30 35.34 47.07 -9.80
N ILE A 31 36.28 46.51 -9.01
CA ILE A 31 37.16 45.40 -9.43
C ILE A 31 36.35 44.17 -9.81
N TYR A 32 35.39 43.79 -8.96
CA TYR A 32 34.59 42.58 -9.16
C TYR A 32 33.33 42.82 -9.99
N LYS A 33 33.12 44.04 -10.50
CA LYS A 33 31.98 44.45 -11.33
C LYS A 33 30.63 44.08 -10.69
N VAL A 34 30.47 44.39 -9.40
CA VAL A 34 29.25 44.16 -8.62
C VAL A 34 28.64 45.49 -8.16
N GLY A 35 27.32 45.56 -8.01
CA GLY A 35 26.67 46.78 -7.54
C GLY A 35 27.11 47.14 -6.12
N ARG A 36 27.59 48.37 -5.89
CA ARG A 36 28.10 48.85 -4.59
C ARG A 36 27.11 48.62 -3.45
N MET A 37 25.83 48.96 -3.65
CA MET A 37 24.77 48.74 -2.66
C MET A 37 24.52 47.26 -2.38
N GLN A 38 24.67 46.41 -3.39
CA GLN A 38 24.50 44.96 -3.24
C GLN A 38 25.66 44.36 -2.42
N LEU A 39 26.90 44.79 -2.68
CA LEU A 39 28.07 44.38 -1.90
C LEU A 39 28.00 44.89 -0.46
N TRP A 40 27.60 46.15 -0.25
CA TRP A 40 27.42 46.74 1.08
C TRP A 40 26.38 45.97 1.91
N ARG A 41 25.22 45.64 1.33
CA ARG A 41 24.20 44.84 2.03
C ARG A 41 24.76 43.48 2.47
N ARG A 42 25.53 42.81 1.60
CA ARG A 42 26.11 41.50 1.88
C ARG A 42 27.24 41.55 2.90
N HIS A 43 28.07 42.59 2.85
CA HIS A 43 29.12 42.85 3.84
C HIS A 43 28.53 43.07 5.24
N ASN A 44 27.35 43.70 5.34
CA ASN A 44 26.63 43.88 6.61
C ASN A 44 25.69 42.71 6.95
N GLY A 45 25.89 41.52 6.36
CA GLY A 45 25.14 40.30 6.68
C GLY A 45 23.71 40.22 6.12
N ILE A 46 23.26 41.20 5.33
CA ILE A 46 21.90 41.21 4.76
C ILE A 46 21.86 40.28 3.54
N GLN A 47 21.15 39.16 3.68
CA GLN A 47 20.94 38.20 2.60
C GLN A 47 20.00 38.74 1.51
N SER A 48 20.09 38.22 0.29
CA SER A 48 19.10 38.54 -0.74
C SER A 48 17.81 37.79 -0.46
N ARG A 49 16.67 38.39 -0.86
CA ARG A 49 15.36 37.76 -0.78
C ARG A 49 15.26 36.36 -1.41
N ARG A 50 16.14 36.02 -2.37
CA ARG A 50 16.17 34.68 -2.98
C ARG A 50 16.92 33.65 -2.14
N ASP A 51 17.83 34.12 -1.29
CA ASP A 51 18.62 33.28 -0.38
C ASP A 51 18.03 33.28 1.04
N SER A 52 17.20 34.27 1.37
CA SER A 52 16.44 34.32 2.61
C SER A 52 15.33 33.27 2.58
N GLY A 53 15.27 32.46 3.64
CA GLY A 53 14.13 31.58 3.89
C GLY A 53 12.81 32.37 4.00
N PRO A 54 11.66 31.77 3.67
CA PRO A 54 10.37 32.41 3.90
C PRO A 54 10.20 32.76 5.37
N ASN A 55 9.81 33.99 5.70
CA ASN A 55 9.50 34.42 7.08
C ASN A 55 8.40 33.56 7.76
N SER A 56 7.66 32.76 6.97
CA SER A 56 6.64 31.84 7.44
C SER A 56 7.17 30.44 7.84
N ARG A 57 8.45 30.14 7.62
CA ARG A 57 9.08 28.90 8.11
C ARG A 57 9.42 29.05 9.58
N ARG A 58 8.77 28.24 10.42
CA ARG A 58 8.98 28.24 11.88
C ARG A 58 10.06 27.25 12.34
N LEU A 59 10.26 26.18 11.58
CA LEU A 59 11.33 25.22 11.81
C LEU A 59 12.51 25.54 10.88
N SER A 60 13.72 25.34 11.40
CA SER A 60 14.96 25.33 10.64
C SER A 60 15.05 24.09 9.74
N ASP A 61 15.94 24.12 8.75
CA ASP A 61 16.14 22.98 7.86
C ASP A 61 16.60 21.72 8.63
N LEU A 62 17.41 21.90 9.69
CA LEU A 62 17.84 20.80 10.56
C LEU A 62 16.67 20.19 11.33
N GLU A 63 15.80 21.01 11.92
CA GLU A 63 14.62 20.53 12.64
C GLU A 63 13.64 19.82 11.71
N GLU A 64 13.40 20.36 10.51
CA GLU A 64 12.59 19.69 9.50
C GLU A 64 13.19 18.32 9.13
N GLN A 65 14.51 18.23 8.97
CA GLN A 65 15.17 16.97 8.65
C GLN A 65 15.10 15.95 9.80
N THR A 66 15.20 16.40 11.05
CA THR A 66 14.96 15.54 12.22
C THR A 66 13.53 14.98 12.23
N VAL A 67 12.53 15.80 11.93
CA VAL A 67 11.13 15.35 11.81
C VAL A 67 10.97 14.33 10.68
N VAL A 68 11.62 14.53 9.53
CA VAL A 68 11.61 13.55 8.42
C VAL A 68 12.21 12.22 8.89
N GLN A 69 13.39 12.23 9.48
CA GLN A 69 14.08 11.02 9.94
C GLN A 69 13.27 10.27 11.01
N PHE A 70 12.64 11.01 11.92
CA PHE A 70 11.78 10.43 12.93
C PHE A 70 10.56 9.72 12.32
N ILE A 71 9.89 10.35 11.35
CA ILE A 71 8.75 9.73 10.63
C ILE A 71 9.18 8.46 9.89
N ILE A 72 10.34 8.49 9.22
CA ILE A 72 10.88 7.34 8.50
C ILE A 72 11.20 6.20 9.47
N ASN A 73 11.79 6.48 10.62
CA ASN A 73 12.08 5.47 11.64
C ASN A 73 10.79 4.81 12.17
N LEU A 74 9.77 5.61 12.49
CA LEU A 74 8.46 5.10 12.89
C LEU A 74 7.83 4.21 11.82
N TYR A 75 7.96 4.59 10.55
CA TYR A 75 7.50 3.76 9.43
C TYR A 75 8.22 2.40 9.39
N PHE A 76 9.54 2.36 9.55
CA PHE A 76 10.30 1.09 9.60
C PHE A 76 9.93 0.22 10.80
N GLN A 77 9.52 0.82 11.91
CA GLN A 77 9.01 0.10 13.08
C GLN A 77 7.53 -0.35 12.92
N GLY A 78 6.89 -0.05 11.78
CA GLY A 78 5.52 -0.45 11.49
C GLY A 78 4.44 0.52 11.99
N PHE A 79 4.81 1.70 12.49
CA PHE A 79 3.85 2.72 12.93
C PHE A 79 3.38 3.59 11.77
N ALA A 80 2.06 3.72 11.62
CA ALA A 80 1.45 4.61 10.64
C ALA A 80 1.22 6.01 11.24
N SER A 81 2.18 6.91 11.06
CA SER A 81 2.08 8.30 11.55
C SER A 81 0.99 9.07 10.80
N ARG A 82 0.01 9.61 11.55
CA ARG A 82 -1.02 10.51 11.01
C ARG A 82 -0.46 11.93 10.85
N GLN A 83 -1.07 12.74 9.98
CA GLN A 83 -0.67 14.16 9.81
C GLN A 83 -0.70 14.95 11.13
N ARG A 84 -1.66 14.64 12.01
CA ARG A 84 -1.74 15.24 13.36
C ARG A 84 -0.50 14.93 14.20
N PHE A 85 0.03 13.72 14.13
CA PHE A 85 1.24 13.34 14.87
C PHE A 85 2.48 14.09 14.36
N VAL A 86 2.56 14.34 13.05
CA VAL A 86 3.62 15.16 12.45
C VAL A 86 3.54 16.62 12.94
N GLU A 87 2.33 17.16 13.07
CA GLU A 87 2.09 18.47 13.67
C GLU A 87 2.48 18.52 15.15
N GLU A 88 2.09 17.52 15.94
CA GLU A 88 2.42 17.42 17.37
C GLU A 88 3.93 17.31 17.57
N THR A 89 4.64 16.53 16.75
CA THR A 89 6.11 16.40 16.80
C THR A 89 6.78 17.75 16.52
N ALA A 90 6.33 18.46 15.49
CA ALA A 90 6.87 19.78 15.16
C ALA A 90 6.57 20.83 16.24
N ASN A 91 5.38 20.77 16.84
CA ASN A 91 5.00 21.66 17.94
C ASN A 91 5.77 21.36 19.22
N SER A 92 6.14 20.11 19.49
CA SER A 92 7.01 19.76 20.61
C SER A 92 8.37 20.46 20.49
N LEU A 93 9.00 20.40 19.31
CA LEU A 93 10.27 21.10 19.07
C LEU A 93 10.15 22.62 19.21
N LEU A 94 9.01 23.21 18.83
CA LEU A 94 8.76 24.64 18.99
C LEU A 94 8.50 25.03 20.45
N ALA A 95 7.82 24.17 21.22
CA ALA A 95 7.56 24.38 22.63
C ALA A 95 8.87 24.38 23.44
N ASP A 96 9.81 23.49 23.11
CA ASP A 96 11.16 23.48 23.71
C ASP A 96 11.93 24.80 23.47
N ARG A 97 11.54 25.56 22.45
CA ARG A 97 12.09 26.87 22.09
C ARG A 97 11.21 28.05 22.48
N ASP A 98 10.19 27.82 23.31
CA ASP A 98 9.18 28.81 23.72
C ASP A 98 8.57 29.59 22.54
N THR A 99 8.34 28.88 21.43
CA THR A 99 7.87 29.44 20.16
C THR A 99 6.44 29.00 19.87
N SER A 100 5.65 29.89 19.28
CA SER A 100 4.26 29.59 18.92
C SER A 100 4.11 28.40 17.95
N PRO A 101 3.03 27.61 18.06
CA PRO A 101 2.82 26.38 17.30
C PRO A 101 2.61 26.61 15.79
N VAL A 102 2.88 25.60 14.98
CA VAL A 102 2.68 25.64 13.52
C VAL A 102 1.22 25.87 13.14
N GLY A 103 0.98 26.40 11.94
CA GLY A 103 -0.37 26.61 11.44
C GLY A 103 -1.06 25.31 11.00
N LYS A 104 -2.41 25.30 10.97
CA LYS A 104 -3.25 24.13 10.64
C LYS A 104 -2.91 23.38 9.34
N ARG A 105 -2.34 24.08 8.34
CA ARG A 105 -1.96 23.47 7.04
C ARG A 105 -0.48 23.07 6.97
N TRP A 106 0.28 23.28 8.04
CA TRP A 106 1.73 23.08 8.03
C TRP A 106 2.09 21.62 7.78
N ALA A 107 1.49 20.66 8.50
CA ALA A 107 1.83 19.24 8.33
C ALA A 107 1.52 18.74 6.91
N TYR A 108 0.38 19.13 6.33
CA TYR A 108 0.04 18.82 4.94
C TYR A 108 1.07 19.39 3.96
N ASN A 109 1.42 20.68 4.11
CA ASN A 109 2.40 21.34 3.25
C ASN A 109 3.83 20.83 3.46
N PHE A 110 4.17 20.38 4.67
CA PHE A 110 5.44 19.76 5.02
C PHE A 110 5.59 18.43 4.29
N VAL A 111 4.62 17.52 4.43
CA VAL A 111 4.65 16.25 3.70
C VAL A 111 4.68 16.48 2.18
N LYS A 112 3.95 17.48 1.66
CA LYS A 112 3.93 17.78 0.21
C LYS A 112 5.28 18.29 -0.33
N ARG A 113 6.08 19.01 0.48
CA ARG A 113 7.37 19.57 0.05
C ARG A 113 8.54 18.61 0.23
N GLN A 114 8.39 17.55 1.04
CA GLN A 114 9.44 16.58 1.31
C GLN A 114 9.32 15.38 0.36
N PRO A 115 10.24 15.20 -0.62
CA PRO A 115 10.14 14.13 -1.61
C PRO A 115 10.23 12.72 -1.01
N GLU A 116 10.83 12.60 0.17
CA GLU A 116 10.97 11.36 0.94
C GLU A 116 9.65 10.90 1.59
N LEU A 117 8.68 11.81 1.76
CA LEU A 117 7.42 11.53 2.45
C LEU A 117 6.26 11.47 1.46
N LYS A 118 5.36 10.48 1.63
CA LYS A 118 4.12 10.38 0.86
C LYS A 118 2.95 9.99 1.75
N THR A 119 1.81 10.67 1.56
CA THR A 119 0.55 10.25 2.19
C THR A 119 -0.05 9.07 1.42
N ARG A 120 -0.40 8.00 2.12
CA ARG A 120 -1.10 6.83 1.56
C ARG A 120 -2.32 6.50 2.42
N ILE A 121 -3.32 5.88 1.80
CA ILE A 121 -4.48 5.33 2.51
C ILE A 121 -4.03 3.99 3.13
N PHE A 122 -4.13 3.86 4.45
CA PHE A 122 -3.87 2.59 5.11
C PHE A 122 -5.03 1.63 4.88
N ARG A 123 -4.74 0.33 4.75
CA ARG A 123 -5.76 -0.71 4.71
C ARG A 123 -6.06 -1.15 6.14
N ARG A 124 -7.32 -1.45 6.43
CA ARG A 124 -7.68 -2.16 7.66
C ARG A 124 -7.07 -3.55 7.57
N TYR A 125 -6.32 -3.92 8.60
CA TYR A 125 -5.70 -5.22 8.69
C TYR A 125 -6.30 -5.94 9.90
N ASP A 126 -6.75 -7.17 9.70
CA ASP A 126 -7.42 -7.92 10.76
C ASP A 126 -6.40 -8.34 11.83
N TYR A 127 -6.76 -8.14 13.10
CA TYR A 127 -5.86 -8.40 14.22
C TYR A 127 -5.57 -9.90 14.41
N GLN A 128 -6.54 -10.77 14.13
CA GLN A 128 -6.32 -12.21 14.21
C GLN A 128 -5.39 -12.65 13.08
N ARG A 129 -5.55 -12.10 11.86
CA ARG A 129 -4.58 -12.33 10.76
C ARG A 129 -3.16 -11.91 11.14
N ALA A 130 -3.00 -10.75 11.77
CA ALA A 130 -1.68 -10.30 12.22
C ALA A 130 -1.04 -11.24 13.27
N LYS A 131 -1.84 -11.89 14.14
CA LYS A 131 -1.33 -12.92 15.07
C LYS A 131 -0.90 -14.20 14.38
N CYS A 132 -1.61 -14.60 13.33
CA CYS A 132 -1.27 -15.78 12.54
C CYS A 132 0.00 -15.57 11.69
N GLU A 133 0.47 -14.34 11.53
CA GLU A 133 1.69 -13.98 10.81
C GLU A 133 2.98 -14.02 11.66
N ASP A 134 2.98 -14.76 12.77
CA ASP A 134 4.20 -15.00 13.54
C ASP A 134 5.25 -15.70 12.64
N PRO A 135 6.41 -15.08 12.38
CA PRO A 135 7.45 -15.67 11.56
C PRO A 135 7.93 -17.04 12.05
N ALA A 136 7.84 -17.35 13.35
CA ALA A 136 8.16 -18.66 13.89
C ALA A 136 7.14 -19.72 13.45
N ILE A 137 5.84 -19.40 13.54
CA ILE A 137 4.74 -20.28 13.13
C ILE A 137 4.79 -20.50 11.61
N ILE A 138 4.92 -19.42 10.83
CA ILE A 138 5.01 -19.49 9.37
C ILE A 138 6.21 -20.34 8.94
N ARG A 139 7.40 -20.11 9.50
CA ARG A 139 8.60 -20.90 9.17
C ARG A 139 8.45 -22.36 9.57
N GLY A 140 7.81 -22.64 10.70
CA GLY A 140 7.49 -24.01 11.13
C GLY A 140 6.60 -24.74 10.14
N TRP A 141 5.54 -24.08 9.68
CA TRP A 141 4.61 -24.62 8.68
C TRP A 141 5.30 -24.90 7.34
N PHE A 142 6.05 -23.94 6.79
CA PHE A 142 6.78 -24.14 5.53
C PHE A 142 7.82 -25.26 5.63
N ARG A 143 8.51 -25.38 6.78
CA ARG A 143 9.45 -26.48 7.02
C ARG A 143 8.74 -27.84 7.04
N LEU A 144 7.57 -27.94 7.68
CA LEU A 144 6.76 -29.15 7.70
C LEU A 144 6.33 -29.56 6.27
N VAL A 145 5.86 -28.59 5.48
CA VAL A 145 5.47 -28.81 4.07
C VAL A 145 6.66 -29.32 3.25
N GLN A 146 7.81 -28.65 3.32
CA GLN A 146 9.04 -29.07 2.63
C GLN A 146 9.50 -30.47 3.04
N ASN A 147 9.51 -30.76 4.35
CA ASN A 147 9.89 -32.07 4.86
C ASN A 147 8.93 -33.18 4.39
N THR A 148 7.63 -32.87 4.28
CA THR A 148 6.60 -33.81 3.83
C THR A 148 6.77 -34.11 2.34
N ILE A 149 6.97 -33.08 1.52
CA ILE A 149 7.27 -33.21 0.09
C ILE A 149 8.51 -34.09 -0.11
N ALA A 150 9.59 -33.83 0.64
CA ALA A 150 10.82 -34.60 0.56
C ALA A 150 10.63 -36.06 1.00
N LYS A 151 9.98 -36.30 2.15
CA LYS A 151 9.75 -37.63 2.72
C LYS A 151 8.98 -38.55 1.77
N TYR A 152 7.97 -38.02 1.08
CA TYR A 152 7.11 -38.79 0.18
C TYR A 152 7.46 -38.63 -1.30
N SER A 153 8.54 -37.89 -1.61
CA SER A 153 9.00 -37.61 -2.98
C SER A 153 7.88 -37.08 -3.88
N ILE A 154 7.06 -36.16 -3.34
CA ILE A 154 5.89 -35.60 -4.02
C ILE A 154 6.36 -34.62 -5.10
N GLN A 155 5.86 -34.80 -6.31
CA GLN A 155 6.18 -33.92 -7.46
C GLN A 155 5.29 -32.67 -7.46
N SER A 156 5.73 -31.60 -8.12
CA SER A 156 4.97 -30.34 -8.22
C SER A 156 3.54 -30.53 -8.74
N GLY A 157 3.36 -31.35 -9.77
CA GLY A 157 2.04 -31.67 -10.33
C GLY A 157 1.07 -32.37 -9.37
N ASP A 158 1.59 -32.91 -8.26
CA ASP A 158 0.83 -33.63 -7.23
C ASP A 158 0.61 -32.83 -5.95
N ILE A 159 1.04 -31.56 -5.93
CA ILE A 159 0.75 -30.61 -4.86
C ILE A 159 -0.44 -29.76 -5.30
N TRP A 160 -1.57 -29.91 -4.61
CA TRP A 160 -2.84 -29.28 -4.93
C TRP A 160 -3.26 -28.31 -3.82
N ASN A 161 -3.86 -27.19 -4.21
CA ASN A 161 -4.51 -26.25 -3.30
C ASN A 161 -6.03 -26.40 -3.40
N PHE A 162 -6.70 -26.51 -2.26
CA PHE A 162 -8.13 -26.32 -2.09
C PHE A 162 -8.40 -24.86 -1.75
N ASP A 163 -9.42 -24.27 -2.34
CA ASP A 163 -9.89 -22.94 -1.98
C ASP A 163 -11.41 -22.86 -2.21
N GLU A 164 -12.08 -21.99 -1.48
CA GLU A 164 -13.51 -21.73 -1.63
C GLU A 164 -13.77 -20.28 -1.99
N THR A 165 -14.65 -20.05 -2.97
CA THR A 165 -15.07 -18.71 -3.32
C THR A 165 -16.59 -18.61 -3.40
N GLY A 166 -17.14 -17.66 -2.64
CA GLY A 166 -18.57 -17.38 -2.59
C GLY A 166 -18.95 -16.26 -3.54
N PHE A 167 -19.94 -16.51 -4.39
CA PHE A 167 -20.59 -15.54 -5.26
C PHE A 167 -21.99 -15.24 -4.73
N MET A 168 -22.23 -13.99 -4.35
CA MET A 168 -23.58 -13.54 -4.01
C MET A 168 -24.31 -13.12 -5.28
N MET A 169 -25.38 -13.83 -5.60
CA MET A 169 -26.24 -13.49 -6.73
C MET A 169 -27.02 -12.21 -6.40
N GLY A 170 -27.15 -11.32 -7.39
CA GLY A 170 -27.90 -10.07 -7.23
C GLY A 170 -27.16 -8.94 -6.50
N LEU A 171 -25.89 -9.10 -6.09
CA LEU A 171 -25.11 -8.00 -5.51
C LEU A 171 -24.55 -7.06 -6.61
N ILE A 172 -25.19 -5.91 -6.79
CA ILE A 172 -24.65 -4.83 -7.62
C ILE A 172 -23.50 -4.15 -6.86
N GLN A 173 -22.27 -4.26 -7.36
CA GLN A 173 -21.17 -3.48 -6.81
C GLN A 173 -21.32 -2.00 -7.16
N SER A 174 -20.85 -1.12 -6.27
CA SER A 174 -20.79 0.32 -6.56
C SER A 174 -19.80 0.56 -7.71
N GLY A 175 -20.32 0.99 -8.86
CA GLY A 175 -19.53 1.36 -10.04
C GLY A 175 -19.63 2.84 -10.37
N MET A 176 -18.70 3.34 -11.18
CA MET A 176 -18.87 4.65 -11.81
C MET A 176 -20.01 4.56 -12.82
N VAL A 177 -20.97 5.48 -12.72
CA VAL A 177 -22.09 5.59 -13.66
C VAL A 177 -22.14 7.01 -14.19
N VAL A 178 -22.47 7.15 -15.47
CA VAL A 178 -22.68 8.45 -16.10
C VAL A 178 -24.11 8.91 -15.77
N THR A 179 -24.25 10.08 -15.16
CA THR A 179 -25.55 10.68 -14.84
C THR A 179 -25.62 12.12 -15.32
N GLY A 180 -26.84 12.64 -15.51
CA GLY A 180 -27.05 14.06 -15.80
C GLY A 180 -26.46 14.95 -14.71
N SER A 181 -25.87 16.07 -15.13
CA SER A 181 -25.14 17.02 -14.27
C SER A 181 -25.98 17.65 -13.15
N GLU A 182 -27.30 17.64 -13.29
CA GLU A 182 -28.23 18.23 -12.34
C GLU A 182 -28.65 17.28 -11.20
N ARG A 183 -28.28 16.00 -11.28
CA ARG A 183 -28.67 15.01 -10.28
C ARG A 183 -27.89 15.23 -8.98
N GLN A 184 -28.58 15.64 -7.93
CA GLN A 184 -28.01 15.67 -6.58
C GLN A 184 -28.03 14.27 -5.95
N GLY A 185 -26.89 13.88 -5.36
CA GLY A 185 -26.72 12.62 -4.67
C GLY A 185 -26.25 11.45 -5.54
N ARG A 186 -25.84 10.35 -4.89
CA ARG A 186 -25.37 9.15 -5.59
C ARG A 186 -26.57 8.42 -6.23
N PRO A 187 -26.52 8.10 -7.53
CA PRO A 187 -27.55 7.30 -8.18
C PRO A 187 -27.66 5.93 -7.49
N LYS A 188 -28.89 5.46 -7.30
CA LYS A 188 -29.19 4.15 -6.71
C LYS A 188 -29.62 3.21 -7.83
N SER A 189 -28.99 2.04 -7.91
CA SER A 189 -29.50 0.92 -8.72
C SER A 189 -30.36 0.04 -7.83
N VAL A 190 -31.52 -0.40 -8.33
CA VAL A 190 -32.40 -1.32 -7.62
C VAL A 190 -31.73 -2.68 -7.59
N GLN A 191 -31.43 -3.16 -6.40
CA GLN A 191 -30.89 -4.49 -6.19
C GLN A 191 -32.04 -5.50 -6.23
N PRO A 192 -31.97 -6.58 -7.02
CA PRO A 192 -32.88 -7.71 -6.88
C PRO A 192 -32.77 -8.23 -5.45
N GLY A 193 -33.90 -8.44 -4.76
CA GLY A 193 -33.92 -8.88 -3.36
C GLY A 193 -33.39 -10.30 -3.13
N ASN A 194 -33.09 -11.04 -4.21
CA ASN A 194 -32.48 -12.35 -4.12
C ASN A 194 -31.01 -12.21 -3.70
N ARG A 195 -30.65 -12.80 -2.56
CA ARG A 195 -29.30 -12.82 -1.96
C ARG A 195 -28.76 -14.25 -1.86
N GLU A 196 -29.21 -15.12 -2.75
CA GLU A 196 -28.70 -16.49 -2.82
C GLU A 196 -27.19 -16.50 -3.06
N TRP A 197 -26.53 -17.39 -2.33
CA TRP A 197 -25.10 -17.65 -2.46
C TRP A 197 -24.86 -18.87 -3.35
N ILE A 198 -23.85 -18.76 -4.21
CA ILE A 198 -23.25 -19.87 -4.93
C ILE A 198 -21.81 -19.97 -4.46
N THR A 199 -21.42 -21.11 -3.93
CA THR A 199 -20.03 -21.39 -3.55
C THR A 199 -19.39 -22.23 -4.64
N ALA A 200 -18.22 -21.83 -5.11
CA ALA A 200 -17.40 -22.63 -6.01
C ALA A 200 -16.14 -23.08 -5.29
N ILE A 201 -15.82 -24.36 -5.42
CA ILE A 201 -14.63 -24.98 -4.83
C ILE A 201 -13.71 -25.44 -5.96
N PRO A 202 -12.83 -24.57 -6.47
CA PRO A 202 -11.77 -24.96 -7.40
C PRO A 202 -10.63 -25.71 -6.69
N ALA A 203 -9.86 -26.47 -7.45
CA ALA A 203 -8.52 -26.85 -7.05
C ALA A 203 -7.53 -26.75 -8.20
N ILE A 204 -6.32 -26.29 -7.87
CA ILE A 204 -5.24 -26.01 -8.81
C ILE A 204 -3.95 -26.62 -8.24
N ASN A 205 -3.13 -27.25 -9.08
CA ASN A 205 -1.83 -27.78 -8.67
C ASN A 205 -0.70 -26.75 -8.81
N ALA A 206 0.47 -27.07 -8.27
CA ALA A 206 1.64 -26.18 -8.32
C ALA A 206 2.19 -25.94 -9.75
N GLU A 207 1.73 -26.71 -10.74
CA GLU A 207 2.05 -26.52 -12.17
C GLU A 207 0.98 -25.70 -12.91
N GLY A 208 -0.07 -25.25 -12.22
CA GLY A 208 -1.14 -24.42 -12.78
C GLY A 208 -2.27 -25.19 -13.46
N GLN A 209 -2.30 -26.53 -13.35
CA GLN A 209 -3.42 -27.34 -13.83
C GLN A 209 -4.60 -27.24 -12.87
N SER A 210 -5.80 -27.05 -13.40
CA SER A 210 -7.03 -27.03 -12.61
C SER A 210 -7.88 -28.28 -12.82
N ILE A 211 -8.74 -28.56 -11.84
CA ILE A 211 -9.85 -29.49 -12.01
C ILE A 211 -11.17 -28.74 -12.20
N PRO A 212 -12.14 -29.34 -12.91
CA PRO A 212 -13.52 -28.88 -12.93
C PRO A 212 -14.04 -28.50 -11.54
N PRO A 213 -14.61 -27.30 -11.37
CA PRO A 213 -15.05 -26.81 -10.08
C PRO A 213 -16.22 -27.65 -9.55
N PHE A 214 -16.31 -27.68 -8.22
CA PHE A 214 -17.48 -28.18 -7.51
C PHE A 214 -18.30 -26.98 -7.07
N ILE A 215 -19.54 -26.88 -7.53
CA ILE A 215 -20.43 -25.74 -7.30
C ILE A 215 -21.51 -26.16 -6.32
N ILE A 216 -21.72 -25.35 -5.29
CA ILE A 216 -22.77 -25.51 -4.29
C ILE A 216 -23.73 -24.33 -4.44
N SER A 217 -24.97 -24.61 -4.82
CA SER A 217 -26.04 -23.61 -4.87
C SER A 217 -26.85 -23.63 -3.58
N SER A 218 -27.28 -22.47 -3.10
CA SER A 218 -28.34 -22.41 -2.07
C SER A 218 -29.65 -23.01 -2.62
N GLY A 219 -30.28 -23.89 -1.85
CA GLY A 219 -31.56 -24.52 -2.17
C GLY A 219 -31.68 -25.95 -1.63
N GLN A 220 -32.91 -26.45 -1.47
CA GLN A 220 -33.17 -27.87 -1.15
C GLN A 220 -33.24 -28.76 -2.40
N TYR A 221 -33.55 -28.18 -3.55
CA TYR A 221 -33.71 -28.90 -4.80
C TYR A 221 -32.88 -28.22 -5.88
N HIS A 222 -32.33 -29.03 -6.78
CA HIS A 222 -31.72 -28.54 -7.99
C HIS A 222 -32.75 -27.77 -8.82
N VAL A 223 -32.57 -26.46 -8.93
CA VAL A 223 -33.32 -25.66 -9.90
C VAL A 223 -32.76 -25.97 -11.29
N ASN A 224 -33.65 -26.31 -12.24
CA ASN A 224 -33.30 -26.81 -13.58
C ASN A 224 -32.51 -25.83 -14.48
N TRP A 225 -32.20 -24.61 -14.01
CA TRP A 225 -31.56 -23.57 -14.83
C TRP A 225 -30.22 -24.00 -15.43
N TYR A 226 -29.50 -24.92 -14.79
CA TYR A 226 -28.23 -25.44 -15.29
C TYR A 226 -28.37 -26.73 -16.12
N ARG A 227 -29.54 -27.39 -16.11
CA ARG A 227 -29.78 -28.61 -16.90
C ARG A 227 -29.91 -28.33 -18.40
N GLU A 228 -30.33 -27.12 -18.75
CA GLU A 228 -30.41 -26.62 -20.13
C GLU A 228 -29.24 -25.65 -20.47
N SER A 229 -28.17 -25.68 -19.68
CA SER A 229 -27.02 -24.80 -19.86
C SER A 229 -25.88 -25.48 -20.63
N ASN A 230 -24.99 -24.67 -21.22
CA ASN A 230 -23.76 -25.15 -21.87
C ASN A 230 -22.63 -25.46 -20.86
N LEU A 231 -22.96 -25.78 -19.61
CA LEU A 231 -21.94 -26.10 -18.61
C LEU A 231 -21.29 -27.46 -18.92
N PRO A 232 -19.97 -27.59 -18.75
CA PRO A 232 -19.29 -28.87 -18.96
C PRO A 232 -19.84 -29.96 -18.04
N ALA A 233 -20.02 -31.18 -18.59
CA ALA A 233 -20.63 -32.31 -17.87
C ALA A 233 -19.75 -32.86 -16.73
N ASP A 234 -18.48 -32.49 -16.68
CA ASP A 234 -17.53 -32.88 -15.63
C ASP A 234 -17.56 -31.93 -14.42
N TRP A 235 -18.31 -30.83 -14.48
CA TRP A 235 -18.60 -29.97 -13.35
C TRP A 235 -19.61 -30.65 -12.43
N VAL A 236 -19.41 -30.52 -11.13
CA VAL A 236 -20.39 -31.02 -10.15
C VAL A 236 -21.19 -29.84 -9.62
N ILE A 237 -22.51 -29.97 -9.64
CA ILE A 237 -23.43 -28.99 -9.07
C ILE A 237 -24.20 -29.70 -7.97
N ALA A 238 -23.91 -29.32 -6.72
CA ALA A 238 -24.56 -29.75 -5.51
C ALA A 238 -25.45 -28.63 -4.96
N THR A 239 -26.31 -28.97 -4.00
CA THR A 239 -27.19 -28.01 -3.32
C THR A 239 -27.06 -28.14 -1.81
N SER A 240 -27.05 -27.01 -1.11
CA SER A 240 -27.16 -26.96 0.35
C SER A 240 -28.17 -25.90 0.76
N GLN A 241 -28.80 -26.03 1.94
CA GLN A 241 -29.85 -25.10 2.37
C GLN A 241 -29.39 -23.64 2.37
N ASN A 242 -28.13 -23.41 2.76
CA ASN A 242 -27.56 -22.08 2.93
C ASN A 242 -26.53 -21.70 1.82
N GLY A 243 -26.21 -22.62 0.90
CA GLY A 243 -25.21 -22.42 -0.15
C GLY A 243 -23.75 -22.60 0.32
N TRP A 244 -23.53 -23.07 1.54
CA TRP A 244 -22.20 -23.31 2.12
C TRP A 244 -21.82 -24.78 2.07
N THR A 245 -20.52 -25.04 2.16
CA THR A 245 -19.95 -26.38 2.34
C THR A 245 -20.29 -26.92 3.73
N ASN A 246 -20.52 -28.23 3.82
CA ASN A 246 -20.65 -28.98 5.07
C ASN A 246 -19.78 -30.25 4.98
N ASN A 247 -19.73 -31.05 6.05
CA ASN A 247 -18.87 -32.23 6.10
C ASN A 247 -19.21 -33.24 4.99
N GLU A 248 -20.49 -33.41 4.67
CA GLU A 248 -20.95 -34.32 3.63
C GLU A 248 -20.49 -33.85 2.24
N LEU A 249 -20.71 -32.56 1.92
CA LEU A 249 -20.30 -31.95 0.65
C LEU A 249 -18.77 -31.87 0.53
N GLY A 250 -18.06 -31.62 1.63
CA GLY A 250 -16.60 -31.67 1.67
C GLY A 250 -16.07 -33.08 1.36
N LEU A 251 -16.72 -34.12 1.86
CA LEU A 251 -16.37 -35.51 1.52
C LEU A 251 -16.70 -35.83 0.06
N GLU A 252 -17.84 -35.37 -0.46
CA GLU A 252 -18.18 -35.51 -1.89
C GLU A 252 -17.17 -34.78 -2.78
N TRP A 253 -16.75 -33.59 -2.38
CA TRP A 253 -15.68 -32.85 -3.04
C TRP A 253 -14.37 -33.64 -3.03
N LEU A 254 -13.96 -34.23 -1.91
CA LEU A 254 -12.75 -35.06 -1.83
C LEU A 254 -12.83 -36.28 -2.75
N ARG A 255 -13.99 -36.91 -2.88
CA ARG A 255 -14.23 -38.02 -3.82
C ARG A 255 -14.10 -37.55 -5.27
N HIS A 256 -14.67 -36.39 -5.61
CA HIS A 256 -14.56 -35.76 -6.92
C HIS A 256 -13.12 -35.39 -7.26
N PHE A 257 -12.42 -34.74 -6.33
CA PHE A 257 -11.00 -34.42 -6.41
C PHE A 257 -10.18 -35.68 -6.68
N ASN A 258 -10.37 -36.74 -5.90
CA ASN A 258 -9.65 -37.99 -6.08
C ASN A 258 -9.93 -38.61 -7.46
N ARG A 259 -11.19 -38.65 -7.89
CA ARG A 259 -11.58 -39.18 -9.21
C ARG A 259 -10.87 -38.47 -10.35
N LEU A 260 -10.75 -37.14 -10.28
CA LEU A 260 -10.17 -36.31 -11.34
C LEU A 260 -8.64 -36.28 -11.34
N THR A 261 -8.02 -36.40 -10.18
CA THR A 261 -6.56 -36.29 -10.04
C THR A 261 -5.86 -37.65 -9.97
N ALA A 262 -6.56 -38.76 -9.65
CA ALA A 262 -5.93 -40.07 -9.50
C ALA A 262 -5.23 -40.56 -10.78
N LYS A 263 -5.79 -40.26 -11.96
CA LYS A 263 -5.17 -40.62 -13.25
C LYS A 263 -4.09 -39.64 -13.71
N ARG A 264 -4.00 -38.47 -13.07
CA ARG A 264 -3.03 -37.41 -13.39
C ARG A 264 -1.80 -37.48 -12.49
N SER A 265 -1.86 -38.27 -11.42
CA SER A 265 -0.81 -38.37 -10.41
C SER A 265 0.44 -38.98 -10.99
N VAL A 266 1.58 -38.31 -10.83
CA VAL A 266 2.89 -38.82 -11.30
C VAL A 266 3.59 -39.57 -10.17
N SER A 267 3.46 -39.07 -8.95
CA SER A 267 3.98 -39.69 -7.73
C SER A 267 2.94 -40.57 -7.03
N LEU A 268 3.43 -41.40 -6.11
CA LEU A 268 2.61 -42.31 -5.30
C LEU A 268 1.70 -41.55 -4.32
N TYR A 269 2.09 -40.33 -3.92
CA TYR A 269 1.41 -39.52 -2.91
C TYR A 269 1.05 -38.16 -3.47
N ARG A 270 -0.16 -37.67 -3.18
CA ARG A 270 -0.58 -36.30 -3.47
C ARG A 270 -0.64 -35.50 -2.19
N LEU A 271 -0.19 -34.25 -2.23
CA LEU A 271 -0.33 -33.30 -1.13
C LEU A 271 -1.49 -32.37 -1.44
N LEU A 272 -2.50 -32.34 -0.57
CA LEU A 272 -3.58 -31.37 -0.63
C LEU A 272 -3.40 -30.35 0.50
N ILE A 273 -3.28 -29.08 0.13
CA ILE A 273 -3.22 -27.95 1.05
C ILE A 273 -4.63 -27.41 1.21
N LEU A 274 -5.10 -27.36 2.46
CA LEU A 274 -6.39 -26.81 2.85
C LEU A 274 -6.13 -25.58 3.74
N ASP A 275 -7.02 -24.61 3.68
CA ASP A 275 -7.09 -23.59 4.72
C ASP A 275 -7.84 -24.13 5.96
N GLY A 276 -7.59 -23.51 7.11
CA GLY A 276 -8.12 -23.95 8.40
C GLY A 276 -9.48 -23.35 8.70
N HIS A 277 -10.46 -23.56 7.83
CA HIS A 277 -11.83 -23.09 8.00
C HIS A 277 -12.76 -24.12 8.66
#